data_AF-A0A937UAN8-F1
#
_entry.id   AF-A0A937UAN8-F1
#
_cell.length_a   1.000
_cell.length_b   1.000
_cell.length_c   1.000
_cell.angle_alpha   90.00
_cell.angle_beta   90.00
_cell.angle_gamma   90.00
#
_symmetry.space_group_name_H-M   'P 1'
#
loop_
_entity.id
_entity.type
_entity.pdbx_description
1 polymer ?
#
loop_
_entity_poly.entity_id
_entity_poly.type
_entity_poly.pdbx_seq_one_letter_code
_entity_poly.pdbx_strand_id
1 'polypeptide(L)'
;MLEWKDVKEAELGRTYEIKALEGCCRAVYGGVSWPGKRPGFAVVIAMGSTRHIDNHDVCLLDEFESFDIRELVRQCSVLDFKYLPGQWIGDWKNDAAQQFIQELQSENRTHNRQLNLSWTPMFDMEQFYPYILSEIRMLLAPDYRQLSLGNSKVRGYLSEVEGSEIADLERASYPAIEALAFAVIEMRRRSQAGYADDPRSLLVPDTIGV
;
A
#
# COMPACT_ATOMS: atom_id res chain seq x y z
N MET A 1 14.53 -15.63 -13.72
CA MET A 1 13.18 -15.43 -13.17
C MET A 1 13.36 -14.57 -11.94
N LEU A 2 12.55 -13.53 -11.74
CA LEU A 2 12.64 -12.66 -10.56
C LEU A 2 12.13 -13.44 -9.34
N GLU A 3 12.90 -13.52 -8.27
CA GLU A 3 12.47 -14.18 -7.04
C GLU A 3 11.96 -13.16 -6.01
N TRP A 4 11.05 -13.59 -5.13
CA TRP A 4 10.47 -12.71 -4.10
C TRP A 4 11.52 -12.16 -3.14
N LYS A 5 12.56 -12.95 -2.86
CA LYS A 5 13.70 -12.52 -2.06
C LYS A 5 14.42 -11.32 -2.69
N ASP A 6 14.61 -11.33 -4.02
CA ASP A 6 15.26 -10.23 -4.74
C ASP A 6 14.44 -8.94 -4.63
N VAL A 7 13.10 -9.04 -4.65
CA VAL A 7 12.20 -7.90 -4.49
C VAL A 7 12.26 -7.33 -3.07
N LYS A 8 12.29 -8.19 -2.04
CA LYS A 8 12.38 -7.78 -0.64
C LYS A 8 13.72 -7.12 -0.28
N GLU A 9 14.82 -7.58 -0.88
CA GLU A 9 16.18 -7.12 -0.59
C GLU A 9 16.62 -5.96 -1.50
N ALA A 10 15.83 -5.62 -2.52
CA ALA A 10 16.12 -4.51 -3.40
C ALA A 10 16.04 -3.15 -2.68
N GLU A 11 16.82 -2.19 -3.19
CA GLU A 11 16.70 -0.79 -2.81
C GLU A 11 15.34 -0.22 -3.25
N LEU A 12 14.79 0.67 -2.42
CA LEU A 12 13.57 1.40 -2.77
C LEU A 12 13.75 2.16 -4.07
N GLY A 13 12.71 2.15 -4.91
CA GLY A 13 12.73 2.77 -6.22
C GLY A 13 13.39 1.92 -7.30
N ARG A 14 13.75 0.66 -7.04
CA ARG A 14 14.19 -0.26 -8.10
C ARG A 14 13.08 -0.47 -9.14
N THR A 15 13.46 -0.38 -10.41
CA THR A 15 12.58 -0.69 -11.55
C THR A 15 12.64 -2.18 -11.87
N TYR A 16 11.47 -2.75 -12.19
CA TYR A 16 11.33 -4.15 -12.61
C TYR A 16 10.71 -4.21 -13.99
N GLU A 17 10.99 -5.28 -14.73
CA GLU A 17 10.15 -5.66 -15.86
C GLU A 17 8.77 -6.05 -15.29
N ILE A 18 7.71 -5.42 -15.79
CA ILE A 18 6.34 -5.63 -15.31
C ILE A 18 5.97 -7.11 -15.27
N LYS A 19 6.23 -7.86 -16.36
CA LYS A 19 5.92 -9.30 -16.43
C LYS A 19 6.65 -10.12 -15.37
N ALA A 20 7.87 -9.72 -15.03
CA ALA A 20 8.64 -10.38 -13.99
C ALA A 20 8.06 -10.08 -12.60
N LEU A 21 7.63 -8.84 -12.36
CA LEU A 21 6.97 -8.43 -11.13
C LEU A 21 5.63 -9.15 -10.95
N GLU A 22 4.80 -9.21 -11.99
CA GLU A 22 3.53 -9.96 -12.03
C GLU A 22 3.71 -11.47 -11.81
N GLY A 23 4.80 -12.05 -12.33
CA GLY A 23 5.11 -13.47 -12.10
C GLY A 23 5.56 -13.77 -10.66
N CYS A 24 6.11 -12.78 -9.96
CA CYS A 24 6.66 -12.92 -8.62
C CYS A 24 5.67 -12.51 -7.52
N CYS A 25 4.78 -11.56 -7.81
CA CYS A 25 3.88 -10.94 -6.84
C CYS A 25 2.43 -11.34 -7.08
N ARG A 26 1.69 -11.58 -6.00
CA ARG A 26 0.24 -11.78 -6.04
C ARG A 26 -0.50 -10.49 -6.40
N ALA A 27 -0.03 -9.37 -5.85
CA ALA A 27 -0.65 -8.06 -6.03
C ALA A 27 0.35 -6.93 -5.82
N VAL A 28 0.11 -5.79 -6.46
CA VAL A 28 0.84 -4.52 -6.28
C VAL A 28 -0.18 -3.41 -6.07
N TYR A 29 -0.09 -2.66 -4.97
CA TYR A 29 -1.02 -1.56 -4.65
C TYR A 29 -0.24 -0.27 -4.42
N GLY A 30 -0.86 0.84 -4.78
CA GLY A 30 -0.44 2.18 -4.39
C GLY A 30 -1.22 2.67 -3.17
N GLY A 31 -0.56 3.44 -2.32
CA GLY A 31 -1.19 4.17 -1.21
C GLY A 31 -0.81 5.64 -1.30
N VAL A 32 -1.75 6.54 -1.03
CA VAL A 32 -1.47 7.98 -1.00
C VAL A 32 -2.23 8.67 0.14
N SER A 33 -1.52 9.55 0.85
CA SER A 33 -2.12 10.51 1.79
C SER A 33 -1.62 11.91 1.46
N TRP A 34 -2.55 12.86 1.50
CA TRP A 34 -2.32 14.23 1.03
C TRP A 34 -1.58 15.07 2.07
N PRO A 35 -0.83 16.10 1.65
CA PRO A 35 -0.16 17.02 2.56
C PRO A 35 -1.14 17.77 3.47
N GLY A 36 -0.67 18.07 4.68
CA GLY A 36 -1.33 18.90 5.67
C GLY A 36 -0.30 19.75 6.39
N LYS A 37 -0.16 19.58 7.71
CA LYS A 37 0.98 20.15 8.46
C LYS A 37 2.31 19.48 8.11
N ARG A 38 2.25 18.26 7.58
CA ARG A 38 3.37 17.43 7.11
C ARG A 38 3.29 17.25 5.59
N PRO A 39 4.40 16.91 4.92
CA PRO A 39 4.34 16.57 3.50
C PRO A 39 3.45 15.35 3.29
N GLY A 40 2.74 15.34 2.17
CA GLY A 40 2.00 14.19 1.71
C GLY A 40 2.95 13.09 1.27
N PHE A 41 2.41 11.89 1.11
CA PHE A 41 3.22 10.70 0.88
C PHE A 41 2.50 9.74 -0.05
N ALA A 42 3.25 9.18 -1.00
CA ALA A 42 2.81 8.11 -1.88
C ALA A 42 3.72 6.90 -1.68
N VAL A 43 3.14 5.71 -1.70
CA VAL A 43 3.86 4.44 -1.60
C VAL A 43 3.39 3.47 -2.67
N VAL A 44 4.27 2.58 -3.10
CA VAL A 44 3.89 1.36 -3.82
C VAL A 44 4.37 0.17 -3.02
N ILE A 45 3.48 -0.79 -2.77
CA ILE A 45 3.78 -2.03 -2.09
C ILE A 45 3.48 -3.23 -2.98
N ALA A 46 4.15 -4.35 -2.74
CA ALA A 46 3.86 -5.63 -3.35
C ALA A 46 3.59 -6.70 -2.30
N MET A 47 2.75 -7.68 -2.65
CA MET A 47 2.49 -8.88 -1.89
C MET A 47 3.07 -10.08 -2.62
N GLY A 48 3.86 -10.90 -1.92
CA GLY A 48 4.47 -12.10 -2.49
C GLY A 48 3.43 -13.16 -2.86
N SER A 49 3.70 -13.94 -3.90
CA SER A 49 2.80 -15.01 -4.34
C SER A 49 2.67 -16.17 -3.35
N THR A 50 3.73 -16.45 -2.60
CA THR A 50 3.75 -17.52 -1.60
C THR A 50 3.01 -17.10 -0.34
N ARG A 51 2.06 -17.94 0.09
CA ARG A 51 1.35 -17.78 1.35
C ARG A 51 2.12 -18.47 2.49
N HIS A 52 2.28 -17.80 3.61
CA HIS A 52 2.68 -18.39 4.88
C HIS A 52 1.44 -18.64 5.75
N ILE A 53 1.61 -19.38 6.86
CA ILE A 53 0.56 -19.94 7.74
C ILE A 53 -0.67 -19.00 7.85
N ASP A 54 -0.45 -17.71 8.11
CA ASP A 54 -1.55 -16.75 8.32
C ASP A 54 -1.72 -15.70 7.21
N ASN A 55 -0.70 -15.41 6.40
CA ASN A 55 -0.81 -14.41 5.31
C ASN A 55 0.38 -14.45 4.33
N HIS A 56 0.33 -13.59 3.33
CA HIS A 56 1.44 -13.29 2.43
C HIS A 56 2.36 -12.22 3.02
N ASP A 57 3.65 -12.32 2.69
CA ASP A 57 4.61 -11.23 2.92
C ASP A 57 4.29 -10.03 2.03
N VAL A 58 4.50 -8.84 2.56
CA VAL A 58 4.36 -7.55 1.89
C VAL A 58 5.68 -6.80 1.96
N CYS A 59 6.08 -6.14 0.87
CA CYS A 59 7.23 -5.24 0.87
C CYS A 59 6.88 -3.90 0.24
N LEU A 60 7.55 -2.85 0.71
CA LEU A 60 7.54 -1.54 0.08
C LEU A 60 8.50 -1.54 -1.11
N LEU A 61 8.01 -1.13 -2.28
CA LEU A 61 8.78 -1.05 -3.52
C LEU A 61 9.35 0.35 -3.76
N ASP A 62 8.54 1.38 -3.49
CA ASP A 62 8.90 2.77 -3.76
C ASP A 62 8.09 3.71 -2.87
N GLU A 63 8.61 4.92 -2.70
CA GLU A 63 7.97 5.98 -1.92
C GLU A 63 8.32 7.36 -2.46
N PHE A 64 7.39 8.30 -2.31
CA PHE A 64 7.60 9.69 -2.66
C PHE A 64 6.93 10.63 -1.66
N GLU A 65 7.58 11.76 -1.38
CA GLU A 65 7.17 12.72 -0.35
C GLU A 65 7.18 14.13 -0.92
N SER A 66 6.11 14.89 -0.71
CA SER A 66 6.03 16.28 -1.16
C SER A 66 4.98 17.10 -0.40
N PHE A 67 5.25 18.39 -0.22
CA PHE A 67 4.24 19.37 0.24
C PHE A 67 3.29 19.83 -0.87
N ASP A 68 3.67 19.65 -2.13
CA ASP A 68 2.87 20.05 -3.28
C ASP A 68 1.96 18.89 -3.73
N ILE A 69 0.64 19.07 -3.58
CA ILE A 69 -0.37 18.09 -3.99
C ILE A 69 -0.25 17.76 -5.47
N ARG A 70 0.00 18.76 -6.33
CA ARG A 70 0.10 18.55 -7.77
C ARG A 70 1.32 17.70 -8.10
N GLU A 71 2.46 17.95 -7.46
CA GLU A 71 3.64 17.12 -7.64
C GLU A 71 3.40 15.70 -7.13
N LEU A 72 2.74 15.55 -5.97
CA LEU A 72 2.40 14.23 -5.43
C LEU A 72 1.48 13.43 -6.36
N VAL A 73 0.48 14.07 -6.98
CA VAL A 73 -0.39 13.46 -7.99
C VAL A 73 0.39 13.06 -9.24
N ARG A 74 1.30 13.90 -9.73
CA ARG A 74 2.19 13.55 -10.86
C ARG A 74 3.03 12.33 -10.54
N GLN A 75 3.60 12.27 -9.34
CA GLN A 75 4.42 11.13 -8.92
C GLN A 75 3.61 9.86 -8.73
N CYS A 76 2.36 9.93 -8.26
CA CYS A 76 1.45 8.78 -8.28
C CYS A 76 1.27 8.24 -9.71
N SER A 77 1.15 9.11 -10.73
CA SER A 77 1.07 8.67 -12.13
C SER A 77 2.39 8.07 -12.66
N VAL A 78 3.54 8.58 -12.22
CA VAL A 78 4.86 8.00 -12.57
C VAL A 78 5.00 6.60 -11.96
N LEU A 79 4.64 6.47 -10.69
CA LEU A 79 4.63 5.19 -9.97
C LEU A 79 3.59 4.22 -10.57
N ASP A 80 2.45 4.73 -11.01
CA ASP A 80 1.43 3.94 -11.71
C ASP A 80 2.00 3.33 -13.00
N PHE A 81 2.70 4.13 -13.80
CA PHE A 81 3.37 3.64 -15.00
C PHE A 81 4.50 2.64 -14.69
N LYS A 82 5.29 2.92 -13.65
CA LYS A 82 6.49 2.15 -13.28
C LYS A 82 6.18 0.76 -12.73
N TYR A 83 5.13 0.64 -11.91
CA TYR A 83 4.82 -0.60 -11.18
C TYR A 83 3.47 -1.22 -11.54
N LEU A 84 2.65 -0.51 -12.33
CA LEU A 84 1.29 -0.91 -12.71
C LEU A 84 0.46 -1.44 -11.54
N PRO A 85 0.37 -0.73 -10.41
CA PRO A 85 -0.44 -1.15 -9.28
C PRO A 85 -1.86 -1.42 -9.74
N GLY A 86 -2.47 -2.47 -9.19
CA GLY A 86 -3.84 -2.82 -9.51
C GLY A 86 -4.83 -1.78 -8.98
N GLN A 87 -4.47 -1.10 -7.88
CA GLN A 87 -5.29 -0.11 -7.21
C GLN A 87 -4.43 0.94 -6.49
N TRP A 88 -4.94 2.17 -6.45
CA TRP A 88 -4.47 3.21 -5.55
C TRP A 88 -5.49 3.44 -4.45
N ILE A 89 -5.06 3.44 -3.19
CA ILE A 89 -5.90 3.71 -2.03
C ILE A 89 -5.48 5.05 -1.43
N GLY A 90 -6.43 5.95 -1.20
CA GLY A 90 -6.15 7.27 -0.65
C GLY A 90 -7.42 8.08 -0.45
N ASP A 91 -7.29 9.26 0.17
CA ASP A 91 -8.44 10.10 0.50
C ASP A 91 -9.03 10.70 -0.77
N TRP A 92 -10.07 10.07 -1.29
CA TRP A 92 -10.77 10.51 -2.50
C TRP A 92 -11.62 11.76 -2.28
N LYS A 93 -11.86 12.19 -1.01
CA LYS A 93 -12.65 13.38 -0.69
C LYS A 93 -11.85 14.68 -0.73
N ASN A 94 -10.54 14.62 -1.00
CA ASN A 94 -9.72 15.82 -1.14
C ASN A 94 -9.97 16.48 -2.51
N ASP A 95 -10.77 17.55 -2.53
CA ASP A 95 -11.17 18.25 -3.76
C ASP A 95 -9.98 18.75 -4.58
N ALA A 96 -8.93 19.25 -3.93
CA ALA A 96 -7.72 19.73 -4.61
C ALA A 96 -6.99 18.61 -5.33
N ALA A 97 -6.81 17.46 -4.67
CA ALA A 97 -6.22 16.28 -5.29
C ALA A 97 -7.07 15.77 -6.46
N GLN A 98 -8.40 15.72 -6.31
CA GLN A 98 -9.31 15.31 -7.38
C GLN A 98 -9.21 16.24 -8.60
N GLN A 99 -9.14 17.55 -8.39
CA GLN A 99 -8.96 18.51 -9.47
C GLN A 99 -7.64 18.24 -10.22
N PHE A 100 -6.52 18.04 -9.52
CA PHE A 100 -5.24 17.77 -10.19
C PHE A 100 -5.20 16.40 -10.89
N ILE A 101 -5.88 15.39 -10.35
CA ILE A 101 -6.05 14.09 -11.02
C ILE A 101 -6.81 14.27 -12.33
N GLN A 102 -7.91 15.02 -12.33
CA GLN A 102 -8.70 15.30 -13.52
C GLN A 102 -7.90 16.12 -14.56
N GLU A 103 -7.17 17.15 -14.13
CA GLU A 103 -6.27 17.93 -14.98
C GLU A 103 -5.24 17.00 -15.66
N LEU A 104 -4.51 16.20 -14.89
CA LEU A 104 -3.48 15.28 -15.41
C LEU A 104 -4.05 14.25 -16.39
N GLN A 105 -5.22 13.69 -16.11
CA GLN A 105 -5.90 12.74 -16.99
C GLN A 105 -6.39 13.42 -18.29
N SER A 106 -6.81 14.68 -18.22
CA SER A 106 -7.27 15.44 -19.38
C SER A 106 -6.13 15.79 -20.35
N GLU A 107 -4.91 15.94 -19.83
CA GLU A 107 -3.67 16.15 -20.59
C GLU A 107 -3.17 14.85 -21.23
N ASN A 108 -3.31 13.72 -20.52
CA ASN A 108 -2.80 12.41 -20.93
C ASN A 108 -3.80 11.55 -21.74
N ARG A 109 -4.56 12.15 -22.67
CA ARG A 109 -5.60 11.43 -23.46
C ARG A 109 -5.08 10.24 -24.26
N THR A 110 -3.77 10.17 -24.51
CA THR A 110 -3.13 9.10 -25.27
C THR A 110 -2.85 7.85 -24.44
N HIS A 111 -2.89 7.95 -23.10
CA HIS A 111 -2.64 6.83 -22.21
C HIS A 111 -3.97 6.29 -21.66
N ASN A 112 -4.24 5.01 -21.89
CA ASN A 112 -5.46 4.35 -21.41
C ASN A 112 -5.51 4.14 -19.89
N ARG A 113 -4.47 4.54 -19.13
CA ARG A 113 -4.43 4.40 -17.68
C ARG A 113 -4.78 5.72 -17.00
N GLN A 114 -5.79 5.65 -16.15
CA GLN A 114 -6.29 6.74 -15.33
C GLN A 114 -5.97 6.44 -13.86
N LEU A 115 -5.31 7.38 -13.18
CA LEU A 115 -5.11 7.29 -11.74
C LEU A 115 -6.48 7.42 -11.04
N ASN A 116 -6.95 6.33 -10.46
CA ASN A 116 -8.24 6.28 -9.76
C ASN A 116 -8.02 5.85 -8.30
N LEU A 117 -8.49 6.68 -7.37
CA LEU A 117 -8.42 6.38 -5.95
C LEU A 117 -9.61 5.53 -5.54
N SER A 118 -9.33 4.41 -4.88
CA SER A 118 -10.34 3.52 -4.33
C SER A 118 -10.67 3.91 -2.90
N TRP A 119 -11.95 3.80 -2.55
CA TRP A 119 -12.42 3.93 -1.18
C TRP A 119 -11.89 2.80 -0.28
N THR A 120 -11.71 3.10 1.01
CA THR A 120 -11.43 2.14 2.07
C THR A 120 -12.29 2.46 3.31
N PRO A 121 -12.78 1.45 4.06
CA PRO A 121 -13.53 1.66 5.30
C PRO A 121 -12.78 2.45 6.37
N MET A 122 -11.44 2.52 6.27
CA MET A 122 -10.61 3.30 7.18
C MET A 122 -11.01 4.78 7.23
N PHE A 123 -11.62 5.33 6.17
CA PHE A 123 -12.12 6.70 6.15
C PHE A 123 -13.36 6.94 6.99
N ASP A 124 -13.98 5.90 7.54
CA ASP A 124 -15.17 6.02 8.38
C ASP A 124 -14.89 5.56 9.82
N MET A 125 -13.63 5.24 10.14
CA MET A 125 -13.21 4.85 11.49
C MET A 125 -12.99 6.07 12.38
N GLU A 126 -13.58 6.04 13.58
CA GLU A 126 -13.33 7.03 14.65
C GLU A 126 -11.92 6.88 15.23
N GLN A 127 -11.49 5.65 15.55
CA GLN A 127 -10.17 5.35 16.11
C GLN A 127 -9.16 4.97 15.03
N PHE A 128 -9.00 5.84 14.03
CA PHE A 128 -8.18 5.56 12.85
C PHE A 128 -6.70 5.29 13.19
N TYR A 129 -6.02 6.19 13.92
CA TYR A 129 -4.61 6.03 14.29
C TYR A 129 -4.34 4.84 15.22
N PRO A 130 -5.09 4.64 16.32
CA PRO A 130 -4.98 3.44 17.14
C PRO A 130 -5.04 2.15 16.31
N TYR A 131 -5.98 2.07 15.37
CA TYR A 131 -6.16 0.91 14.50
C TYR A 131 -4.95 0.71 13.56
N ILE A 132 -4.61 1.70 12.73
CA ILE A 132 -3.57 1.52 11.71
C ILE A 132 -2.19 1.29 12.32
N LEU A 133 -1.87 1.94 13.45
CA LEU A 133 -0.58 1.77 14.12
C LEU A 133 -0.47 0.37 14.73
N SER A 134 -1.56 -0.14 15.31
CA SER A 134 -1.61 -1.52 15.82
C SER A 134 -1.34 -2.53 14.70
N GLU A 135 -2.04 -2.41 13.57
CA GLU A 135 -1.88 -3.30 12.42
C GLU A 135 -0.45 -3.25 11.84
N ILE A 136 0.08 -2.05 11.60
CA ILE A 136 1.43 -1.87 11.05
C ILE A 136 2.49 -2.39 12.02
N ARG A 137 2.38 -2.10 13.33
CA ARG A 137 3.34 -2.59 14.33
C ARG A 137 3.33 -4.11 14.44
N MET A 138 2.16 -4.73 14.43
CA MET A 138 2.03 -6.19 14.40
C MET A 138 2.76 -6.78 13.18
N LEU A 139 2.53 -6.22 11.99
CA LEU A 139 3.14 -6.69 10.74
C LEU A 139 4.67 -6.53 10.71
N LEU A 140 5.19 -5.52 11.40
CA LEU A 140 6.62 -5.25 11.54
C LEU A 140 7.29 -6.05 12.67
N ALA A 141 6.51 -6.62 13.60
CA ALA A 141 7.07 -7.23 14.80
C ALA A 141 8.00 -8.40 14.43
N PRO A 142 9.09 -8.64 15.20
CA PRO A 142 10.10 -9.64 14.87
C PRO A 142 9.59 -11.06 14.67
N ASP A 143 8.49 -11.41 15.32
CA ASP A 143 7.88 -12.74 15.28
C ASP A 143 7.00 -12.95 14.03
N TYR A 144 6.49 -11.88 13.42
CA TYR A 144 5.67 -11.94 12.20
C TYR A 144 6.47 -11.57 10.95
N ARG A 145 7.19 -10.44 10.96
CA ARG A 145 7.98 -9.88 9.84
C ARG A 145 7.28 -9.94 8.47
N GLN A 146 5.97 -9.75 8.48
CA GLN A 146 5.14 -9.80 7.27
C GLN A 146 5.22 -8.52 6.45
N LEU A 147 5.72 -7.42 7.01
CA LEU A 147 5.94 -6.16 6.28
C LEU A 147 7.43 -5.80 6.26
N SER A 148 7.98 -5.64 5.06
CA SER A 148 9.36 -5.21 4.84
C SER A 148 9.40 -3.78 4.30
N LEU A 149 9.99 -2.85 5.06
CA LEU A 149 10.06 -1.43 4.70
C LEU A 149 11.43 -1.00 4.13
N GLY A 150 12.42 -1.89 4.02
CA GLY A 150 13.77 -1.50 3.60
C GLY A 150 14.33 -0.34 4.42
N ASN A 151 14.90 0.67 3.76
CA ASN A 151 15.39 1.94 4.32
C ASN A 151 14.37 3.11 4.24
N SER A 152 13.07 2.79 4.17
CA SER A 152 11.97 3.76 4.05
C SER A 152 11.96 4.84 5.12
N LYS A 153 11.59 6.07 4.71
CA LYS A 153 11.29 7.20 5.60
C LYS A 153 10.13 6.91 6.56
N VAL A 154 9.20 6.02 6.20
CA VAL A 154 8.06 5.64 7.05
C VAL A 154 8.53 5.08 8.39
N ARG A 155 9.70 4.43 8.45
CA ARG A 155 10.29 3.96 9.72
C ARG A 155 10.58 5.10 10.68
N GLY A 156 11.11 6.22 10.17
CA GLY A 156 11.37 7.43 10.95
C GLY A 156 10.07 7.96 11.55
N TYR A 157 9.05 8.12 10.70
CA TYR A 157 7.73 8.58 11.14
C TYR A 157 7.06 7.66 12.16
N LEU A 158 7.17 6.33 12.00
CA LEU A 158 6.65 5.38 12.98
C LEU A 158 7.33 5.50 14.35
N SER A 159 8.61 5.87 14.38
CA SER A 159 9.37 6.06 15.63
C SER A 159 9.07 7.39 16.33
N GLU A 160 8.56 8.38 15.59
CA GLU A 160 8.16 9.68 16.16
C GLU A 160 6.83 9.62 16.91
N VAL A 161 5.98 8.61 16.66
CA VAL A 161 4.66 8.55 17.28
C VAL A 161 4.74 7.98 18.69
N GLU A 162 4.60 8.86 19.68
CA GLU A 162 4.53 8.49 21.10
C GLU A 162 3.18 7.86 21.45
N GLY A 163 3.21 6.82 22.28
CA GLY A 163 2.00 6.04 22.61
C GLY A 163 0.89 6.84 23.28
N SER A 164 1.25 7.84 24.09
CA SER A 164 0.31 8.72 24.79
C SER A 164 -0.45 9.67 23.88
N GLU A 165 0.09 10.00 22.71
CA GLU A 165 -0.47 11.00 21.80
C GLU A 165 -1.36 10.38 20.71
N ILE A 166 -1.35 9.05 20.57
CA ILE A 166 -2.04 8.34 19.48
C ILE A 166 -3.53 8.66 19.41
N ALA A 167 -4.19 8.80 20.57
CA ALA A 167 -5.63 9.08 20.65
C ALA A 167 -6.00 10.48 20.15
N ASP A 168 -5.03 11.41 20.18
CA ASP A 168 -5.22 12.81 19.80
C ASP A 168 -4.80 13.08 18.35
N LEU A 169 -4.28 12.06 17.64
CA LEU A 169 -3.85 12.20 16.24
C LEU A 169 -5.06 12.33 15.31
N GLU A 170 -5.13 13.46 14.62
CA GLU A 170 -6.08 13.71 13.55
C GLU A 170 -5.57 13.16 12.21
N ARG A 171 -6.47 12.93 11.24
CA ARG A 171 -6.07 12.57 9.88
C ARG A 171 -5.12 13.61 9.27
N ALA A 172 -4.24 13.14 8.38
CA ALA A 172 -3.13 13.87 7.81
C ALA A 172 -2.05 14.33 8.83
N SER A 173 -2.08 13.84 10.08
CA SER A 173 -1.00 14.10 11.05
C SER A 173 0.31 13.42 10.65
N TYR A 174 0.25 12.20 10.10
CA TYR A 174 1.39 11.43 9.59
C TYR A 174 1.08 10.80 8.22
N PRO A 175 1.07 11.57 7.13
CA PRO A 175 0.68 11.08 5.80
C PRO A 175 1.48 9.85 5.33
N ALA A 176 2.75 9.72 5.72
CA ALA A 176 3.57 8.56 5.40
C ALA A 176 3.05 7.25 6.02
N ILE A 177 2.59 7.30 7.28
CA ILE A 177 2.00 6.15 7.98
C ILE A 177 0.64 5.82 7.37
N GLU A 178 -0.16 6.84 7.07
CA GLU A 178 -1.48 6.67 6.47
C GLU A 178 -1.41 6.05 5.08
N ALA A 179 -0.54 6.56 4.19
CA ALA A 179 -0.34 6.03 2.85
C ALA A 179 0.07 4.55 2.89
N LEU A 180 1.00 4.20 3.79
CA LEU A 180 1.40 2.81 4.02
C LEU A 180 0.22 1.96 4.51
N ALA A 181 -0.51 2.42 5.52
CA ALA A 181 -1.66 1.71 6.07
C ALA A 181 -2.76 1.49 5.03
N PHE A 182 -3.10 2.52 4.25
CA PHE A 182 -4.05 2.46 3.16
C PHE A 182 -3.72 1.36 2.17
N ALA A 183 -2.46 1.27 1.74
CA ALA A 183 -2.07 0.23 0.81
C ALA A 183 -2.04 -1.15 1.49
N VAL A 184 -1.34 -1.29 2.62
CA VAL A 184 -1.05 -2.60 3.24
C VAL A 184 -2.31 -3.27 3.78
N ILE A 185 -3.10 -2.55 4.57
CA ILE A 185 -4.29 -3.11 5.23
C ILE A 185 -5.34 -3.46 4.18
N GLU A 186 -5.58 -2.58 3.21
CA GLU A 186 -6.57 -2.82 2.16
C GLU A 186 -6.16 -3.96 1.22
N MET A 187 -4.88 -4.07 0.88
CA MET A 187 -4.34 -5.18 0.10
C MET A 187 -4.55 -6.53 0.82
N ARG A 188 -4.27 -6.60 2.13
CA ARG A 188 -4.52 -7.81 2.94
C ARG A 188 -6.01 -8.12 3.07
N ARG A 189 -6.85 -7.12 3.30
CA ARG A 189 -8.30 -7.29 3.41
C ARG A 189 -8.89 -7.88 2.12
N ARG A 190 -8.49 -7.35 0.96
CA ARG A 190 -8.95 -7.82 -0.35
C ARG A 190 -8.38 -9.18 -0.70
N SER A 191 -7.13 -9.46 -0.33
CA SER A 191 -6.54 -10.78 -0.58
C SER A 191 -7.28 -11.88 0.20
N GLN A 192 -7.72 -11.60 1.44
CA GLN A 192 -8.52 -12.51 2.26
C GLN A 192 -9.96 -12.67 1.74
N ALA A 193 -10.61 -11.59 1.33
CA ALA A 193 -11.99 -11.63 0.80
C ALA A 193 -12.07 -12.48 -0.49
N GLY A 194 -11.08 -12.38 -1.37
CA GLY A 194 -11.02 -13.19 -2.59
C GLY A 194 -10.89 -14.71 -2.36
N TYR A 195 -10.57 -15.16 -1.14
CA TYR A 195 -10.57 -16.59 -0.79
C TYR A 195 -11.94 -17.08 -0.31
N ALA A 196 -12.80 -16.21 0.22
CA ALA A 196 -14.15 -16.61 0.64
C ALA A 196 -15.05 -16.98 -0.55
N ASP A 197 -14.73 -16.47 -1.75
CA ASP A 197 -15.43 -16.74 -3.01
C ASP A 197 -14.68 -17.73 -3.93
N ASP A 198 -13.57 -18.36 -3.50
CA ASP A 198 -12.90 -19.41 -4.28
C ASP A 198 -13.40 -20.80 -3.85
N PRO A 199 -14.30 -21.46 -4.63
CA PRO A 199 -14.84 -22.78 -4.31
C PRO A 199 -13.78 -23.90 -4.28
N ARG A 200 -12.53 -23.62 -4.68
CA ARG A 200 -11.41 -24.59 -4.59
C ARG A 200 -10.74 -24.63 -3.21
N SER A 201 -10.99 -23.65 -2.35
CA SER A 201 -10.43 -23.59 -1.00
C SER A 201 -11.03 -24.61 -0.02
N LEU A 202 -12.11 -25.29 -0.40
CA LEU A 202 -12.77 -26.35 0.38
C LEU A 202 -12.27 -27.78 0.08
N LEU A 203 -11.27 -27.95 -0.79
CA LEU A 203 -10.68 -29.26 -1.04
C LEU A 203 -9.58 -29.56 -0.01
N VAL A 204 -10.00 -29.93 1.20
CA VAL A 204 -9.18 -30.72 2.12
C VAL A 204 -9.12 -32.16 1.59
N PRO A 205 -7.95 -32.80 1.49
CA PRO A 205 -7.87 -34.21 1.11
C PRO A 205 -8.22 -35.10 2.30
N ASP A 206 -9.49 -35.43 2.46
CA ASP A 206 -9.89 -36.62 3.20
C ASP A 206 -9.75 -37.82 2.27
N THR A 207 -8.63 -38.56 2.39
CA THR A 207 -8.62 -40.03 2.38
C THR A 207 -7.21 -40.56 2.67
N ILE A 208 -6.87 -40.67 3.95
CA ILE A 208 -6.05 -41.80 4.39
C ILE A 208 -7.01 -42.97 4.56
N GLY A 209 -7.09 -43.81 3.54
CA GLY A 209 -7.69 -45.14 3.65
C GLY A 209 -6.65 -46.10 4.22
N VAL A 210 -7.00 -46.73 5.33
CA VAL A 210 -6.30 -47.85 5.99
C VAL A 210 -6.20 -49.05 5.06
#